data_AF-A0A2G5WJ38-F1
#
_entry.id   AF-A0A2G5WJ38-F1
#
_cell.length_a   1.000
_cell.length_b   1.000
_cell.length_c   1.000
_cell.angle_alpha   90.00
_cell.angle_beta   90.00
_cell.angle_gamma   90.00
#
_symmetry.space_group_name_H-M   'P 1'
#
loop_
_entity.id
_entity.type
_entity.pdbx_description
1 polymer ?
#
loop_
_entity_poly.entity_id
_entity_poly.type
_entity_poly.pdbx_seq_one_letter_code
_entity_poly.pdbx_strand_id
1 'polypeptide(L)' 'MSEHGEKFTTDEAQYAIANLKADLNKNALVKAKSYQETTSMSPEAIREQLTSTHGKRFTQAEVDYVSKNLD' A
#
# COMPACT_ATOMS: atom_id res chain seq x y z
N MET A 1 32.79 -11.97 -17.59
CA MET A 1 31.68 -11.14 -17.05
C MET A 1 30.40 -11.83 -17.47
N SER A 2 29.56 -12.25 -16.54
CA SER A 2 28.50 -13.23 -16.83
C SER A 2 27.34 -12.62 -17.61
N GLU A 3 27.16 -13.15 -18.81
CA GLU A 3 26.18 -12.81 -19.85
C GLU A 3 24.80 -13.43 -19.57
N HIS A 4 24.16 -13.12 -18.43
CA HIS A 4 22.86 -13.70 -18.04
C HIS A 4 21.90 -12.70 -17.35
N GLY A 5 22.07 -11.39 -17.53
CA GLY A 5 21.41 -10.35 -16.71
C GLY A 5 20.36 -9.44 -17.38
N GLU A 6 20.02 -9.63 -18.66
CA GLU A 6 19.24 -8.64 -19.42
C GLU A 6 17.84 -9.14 -19.79
N LYS A 7 16.85 -9.15 -18.87
CA LYS A 7 15.46 -9.50 -19.24
C LYS A 7 14.33 -8.73 -18.54
N PHE A 8 14.58 -7.49 -18.14
CA PHE A 8 13.48 -6.52 -18.00
C PHE A 8 13.96 -5.20 -18.58
N THR A 9 13.26 -4.72 -19.62
CA THR A 9 13.39 -3.33 -20.05
C THR A 9 13.07 -2.41 -18.87
N THR A 10 13.63 -1.19 -18.86
CA THR A 10 13.32 -0.20 -17.82
C THR A 10 11.81 0.01 -17.66
N ASP A 11 11.07 -0.09 -18.76
CA ASP A 11 9.61 0.02 -18.81
C ASP A 11 8.91 -1.13 -18.07
N GLU A 12 9.34 -2.38 -18.27
CA GLU A 12 8.78 -3.54 -17.56
C GLU A 12 9.07 -3.47 -16.05
N ALA A 13 10.27 -3.02 -15.66
CA ALA A 13 10.60 -2.83 -14.26
C ALA A 13 9.73 -1.74 -13.62
N GLN A 14 9.49 -0.63 -14.32
CA GLN A 14 8.60 0.43 -13.85
C GLN A 14 7.15 -0.04 -13.75
N TYR A 15 6.67 -0.81 -14.73
CA TYR A 15 5.32 -1.39 -14.70
C TYR A 15 5.13 -2.32 -13.50
N ALA A 16 6.10 -3.19 -13.23
CA ALA A 16 6.06 -4.08 -12.06
C ALA A 16 6.01 -3.29 -10.75
N ILE A 17 6.82 -2.23 -10.60
CA ILE A 17 6.82 -1.36 -9.42
C ILE A 17 5.49 -0.60 -9.29
N ALA A 18 4.96 -0.08 -10.38
CA ALA A 18 3.69 0.65 -10.39
C ALA A 18 2.52 -0.24 -9.99
N ASN A 19 2.44 -1.45 -10.54
CA ASN A 19 1.43 -2.43 -10.16
C ASN A 19 1.57 -2.85 -8.70
N LEU A 20 2.79 -3.12 -8.23
CA LEU A 20 3.04 -3.43 -6.83
C LEU A 20 2.54 -2.31 -5.90
N LYS A 21 2.82 -1.04 -6.23
CA LYS A 21 2.30 0.11 -5.47
C LYS A 21 0.78 0.18 -5.50
N ALA A 22 0.15 -0.05 -6.65
CA ALA A 22 -1.30 -0.05 -6.77
C ALA A 22 -1.95 -1.15 -5.91
N ASP A 23 -1.36 -2.34 -5.87
CA ASP A 23 -1.83 -3.45 -5.05
C ASP A 23 -1.64 -3.16 -3.56
N LEU A 24 -0.52 -2.54 -3.16
CA LEU A 24 -0.30 -2.11 -1.79
C LEU A 24 -1.31 -1.05 -1.34
N ASN A 25 -1.62 -0.07 -2.21
CA ASN A 25 -2.65 0.94 -1.97
C ASN A 25 -4.03 0.30 -1.76
N LYS A 26 -4.40 -0.67 -2.60
CA LYS A 26 -5.67 -1.42 -2.45
C LYS A 26 -5.70 -2.22 -1.15
N ASN A 27 -4.60 -2.89 -0.81
CA ASN A 27 -4.49 -3.65 0.43
C ASN A 27 -4.63 -2.75 1.67
N ALA A 28 -4.03 -1.56 1.64
CA ALA A 28 -4.16 -0.55 2.68
C ALA A 28 -5.63 -0.12 2.84
N LEU A 29 -6.32 0.14 1.72
CA LEU A 29 -7.72 0.57 1.72
C LEU A 29 -8.67 -0.52 2.22
N VAL A 30 -8.49 -1.77 1.80
CA VAL A 30 -9.29 -2.90 2.29
C VAL A 30 -9.12 -3.06 3.79
N LYS A 31 -7.88 -2.95 4.29
CA LYS A 31 -7.61 -3.03 5.73
C LYS A 31 -8.21 -1.85 6.50
N ALA A 32 -8.15 -0.65 5.94
CA ALA A 32 -8.79 0.54 6.50
C ALA A 32 -10.29 0.38 6.64
N LYS A 33 -10.98 -0.05 5.57
CA LYS A 33 -12.42 -0.34 5.59
C LYS A 33 -12.77 -1.42 6.60
N SER A 34 -11.96 -2.47 6.69
CA SER A 34 -12.15 -3.50 7.71
C SER A 34 -12.08 -2.94 9.14
N TYR A 35 -11.14 -2.02 9.44
CA TYR A 35 -11.11 -1.34 10.74
C TYR A 35 -12.33 -0.42 10.96
N GLN A 36 -12.79 0.27 9.92
CA GLN A 36 -13.99 1.11 9.99
C GLN A 36 -15.23 0.27 10.28
N GLU A 37 -15.39 -0.87 9.61
CA GLU A 37 -16.58 -1.74 9.73
C GLU A 37 -16.58 -2.61 10.98
N THR A 38 -15.44 -3.20 11.34
CA THR A 38 -15.36 -4.19 12.44
C THR A 38 -15.08 -3.57 13.79
N THR A 39 -14.40 -2.42 13.81
CA THR A 39 -13.98 -1.75 15.05
C THR A 39 -14.52 -0.34 15.19
N SER A 40 -15.35 0.13 14.23
CA SER A 40 -15.94 1.48 14.23
C SER A 40 -14.91 2.59 14.43
N MET A 41 -13.69 2.39 13.93
CA MET A 41 -12.60 3.34 14.12
C MET A 41 -12.80 4.57 13.24
N SER A 42 -12.41 5.74 13.76
CA SER A 42 -12.38 6.95 12.95
C SER A 42 -11.26 6.87 11.90
N PRO A 43 -11.37 7.60 10.78
CA PRO A 43 -10.31 7.68 9.78
C PRO A 43 -8.94 8.00 10.38
N GLU A 44 -8.87 8.89 11.38
CA GLU A 44 -7.64 9.26 12.10
C GLU A 44 -7.01 8.05 12.79
N ALA A 45 -7.80 7.32 13.57
CA ALA A 45 -7.32 6.16 14.32
C ALA A 45 -6.89 5.04 13.37
N ILE A 46 -7.58 4.90 12.21
CA ILE A 46 -7.19 3.97 11.16
C ILE A 46 -5.83 4.34 10.56
N ARG A 47 -5.57 5.62 10.27
CA ARG A 47 -4.25 6.08 9.80
C ARG A 47 -3.15 5.74 10.81
N GLU A 48 -3.40 5.96 12.09
CA GLU A 48 -2.45 5.60 13.15
C GLU A 48 -2.21 4.08 13.22
N GLN A 49 -3.25 3.26 13.04
CA GLN A 49 -3.08 1.80 13.01
C GLN A 49 -2.30 1.33 11.78
N LEU A 50 -2.56 1.90 10.60
CA LEU A 50 -1.87 1.52 9.36
C LEU A 50 -0.38 1.92 9.37
N THR A 51 -0.03 2.98 10.09
CA THR A 51 1.37 3.43 10.29
C THR A 51 2.04 2.79 11.51
N SER A 52 1.27 2.15 12.40
CA SER A 52 1.79 1.47 13.58
C SER A 52 2.65 0.26 13.20
N THR A 53 3.68 -0.01 14.00
CA THR A 53 4.71 -1.03 13.76
C THR A 53 4.23 -2.48 13.83
N HIS A 54 2.96 -2.74 14.16
CA HIS A 54 2.50 -4.04 14.63
C HIS A 54 2.21 -5.11 13.56
N GLY A 55 2.63 -4.96 12.29
CA GLY A 55 2.51 -6.08 11.34
C GLY A 55 2.98 -5.87 9.90
N LYS A 56 3.11 -4.63 9.46
CA LYS A 56 3.78 -4.16 8.23
C LYS A 56 3.37 -2.70 8.13
N ARG A 57 4.32 -1.77 8.25
CA ARG A 57 4.01 -0.35 8.12
C ARG A 57 3.62 -0.11 6.66
N PHE A 58 2.40 0.35 6.42
CA PHE A 58 2.10 0.97 5.14
C PHE A 58 2.94 2.25 5.03
N THR A 59 3.40 2.54 3.83
CA THR A 59 4.14 3.77 3.54
C THR A 59 3.21 4.98 3.67
N GLN A 60 3.77 6.17 3.88
CA GLN A 60 2.96 7.40 3.93
C GLN A 60 2.08 7.55 2.68
N ALA A 61 2.59 7.20 1.50
CA ALA A 61 1.84 7.26 0.25
C ALA A 61 0.62 6.33 0.23
N GLU A 62 0.72 5.13 0.81
CA GLU A 62 -0.40 4.19 0.93
C GLU A 62 -1.44 4.70 1.92
N VAL A 63 -1.02 5.30 3.04
CA VAL A 63 -1.90 5.89 4.06
C VAL A 63 -2.61 7.14 3.52
N ASP A 64 -1.92 7.95 2.74
CA ASP A 64 -2.50 9.11 2.04
C ASP A 64 -3.51 8.65 0.98
N TYR A 65 -3.21 7.54 0.28
CA TYR A 65 -4.16 6.92 -0.65
C TYR A 65 -5.42 6.47 0.09
N VAL A 66 -5.28 5.79 1.24
CA VAL A 66 -6.43 5.42 2.08
C VAL A 66 -7.23 6.65 2.46
N SER A 67 -6.59 7.70 2.97
CA SER A 67 -7.28 8.92 3.43
C SER A 67 -8.08 9.62 2.34
N LYS A 68 -7.68 9.48 1.07
CA LYS A 68 -8.40 10.03 -0.08
C LYS A 68 -9.56 9.15 -0.57
N ASN A 69 -9.58 7.87 -0.20
CA ASN A 69 -10.52 6.86 -0.69
C ASN A 69 -11.38 6.24 0.42
N LEU A 70 -11.23 6.70 1.66
CA LEU A 70 -12.00 6.30 2.82
C LEU A 70 -13.02 7.42 3.07
N ASP A 71 -14.32 7.09 2.99
CA ASP A 71 -15.45 8.00 3.19
C ASP A 71 -15.78 8.24 4.68
#